data_AF-A0A8S0V581-F1
#
_entry.id   AF-A0A8S0V581-F1
#
_cell.length_a   1.000
_cell.length_b   1.000
_cell.length_c   1.000
_cell.angle_alpha   90.00
_cell.angle_beta   90.00
_cell.angle_gamma   90.00
#
_symmetry.space_group_name_H-M   'P 1'
#
loop_
_entity.id
_entity.type
_entity.pdbx_description
1 polymer ?
#
loop_
_entity_poly.entity_id
_entity_poly.type
_entity_poly.pdbx_seq_one_letter_code
_entity_poly.pdbx_strand_id
1 'polypeptide(L)'
;MDTKGRLVAGSHNRNEFVLINADEIGREGLMEWLEEQVYWKRNNGWDHVFICQDPNALYKVVDRVRNGVLLVSDFGRLGRNQASLVKDVILPYSHRINTYNGDVGVENRKSLLFFMGNRYRKEGGKIRDLLFQVLEKEKDVTIKHGAQSRESRRAATQGMHTSKFCLHPAGDTPSACRLFDAIVSLCIPVIVSDYIELPFEDVINYRNIAVFVDTDTAVKPGYLVKSLRRVSTDRILEFQKELKKVKRYFEYENPNGTVKEIWRQVSSKLPLIKLMTNRDKRLVVRELAEPDCSCLCSNQSGVHAIL
;
A
#
# COMPACT_ATOMS: atom_id res chain seq x y z
N MET A 1 8.41 -0.04 10.20
CA MET A 1 9.48 -0.98 9.84
C MET A 1 9.86 -0.74 8.39
N ASP A 2 11.02 -0.15 8.12
CA ASP A 2 11.59 -0.09 6.77
C ASP A 2 12.35 -1.39 6.54
N THR A 3 11.79 -2.27 5.70
CA THR A 3 12.37 -3.59 5.44
C THR A 3 13.55 -3.53 4.46
N LYS A 4 13.91 -2.38 3.87
CA LYS A 4 15.08 -2.25 2.97
C LYS A 4 15.26 -3.41 1.97
N GLY A 5 14.18 -3.90 1.35
CA GLY A 5 14.25 -5.03 0.41
C GLY A 5 14.18 -6.44 1.00
N ARG A 6 13.82 -6.62 2.27
CA ARG A 6 13.73 -7.95 2.93
C ARG A 6 12.45 -8.70 2.59
N LEU A 7 12.58 -9.99 2.29
CA LEU A 7 11.50 -10.97 2.25
C LEU A 7 11.34 -11.57 3.65
N VAL A 8 10.13 -11.58 4.19
CA VAL A 8 9.84 -12.29 5.45
C VAL A 8 8.81 -13.36 5.14
N ALA A 9 9.19 -14.62 5.31
CA ALA A 9 8.30 -15.75 5.09
C ALA A 9 7.85 -16.33 6.43
N GLY A 10 6.56 -16.58 6.59
CA GLY A 10 6.00 -17.25 7.76
C GLY A 10 4.97 -18.30 7.35
N SER A 11 4.96 -19.43 8.06
CA SER A 11 3.91 -20.44 7.94
C SER A 11 2.91 -20.26 9.08
N HIS A 12 1.61 -20.24 8.76
CA HIS A 12 0.53 -20.16 9.75
C HIS A 12 0.62 -21.25 10.84
N ASN A 13 1.29 -22.37 10.55
CA ASN A 13 1.40 -23.51 11.45
C ASN A 13 2.53 -23.41 12.50
N ARG A 14 3.40 -22.38 12.49
CA ARG A 14 4.56 -22.34 13.40
C ARG A 14 4.77 -21.07 14.23
N ASN A 15 4.08 -19.96 13.99
CA ASN A 15 4.45 -18.66 14.60
C ASN A 15 5.95 -18.29 14.39
N GLU A 16 6.64 -18.92 13.42
CA GLU A 16 8.03 -18.64 13.07
C GLU A 16 8.05 -17.76 11.82
N PHE A 17 8.55 -16.54 11.97
CA PHE A 17 8.82 -15.62 10.85
C PHE A 17 10.32 -15.65 10.57
N VAL A 18 10.70 -16.12 9.38
CA VAL A 18 12.10 -16.05 8.95
C VAL A 18 12.31 -14.69 8.30
N LEU A 19 13.15 -13.87 8.94
CA LEU A 19 13.49 -12.51 8.52
C LEU A 19 14.71 -12.58 7.59
N ILE A 20 14.56 -12.30 6.30
CA ILE A 20 15.63 -12.60 5.34
C ILE A 20 16.17 -11.32 4.73
N ASN A 21 17.38 -10.96 5.15
CA ASN A 21 18.29 -10.09 4.41
C ASN A 21 18.94 -10.95 3.34
N ALA A 22 18.68 -10.70 2.06
CA ALA A 22 19.41 -11.37 1.00
C ALA A 22 19.65 -10.41 -0.17
N ASP A 23 20.88 -10.38 -0.66
CA ASP A 23 21.21 -9.91 -1.99
C ASP A 23 20.54 -10.81 -3.05
N GLU A 24 20.85 -10.61 -4.34
CA GLU A 24 20.23 -11.39 -5.41
C GLU A 24 20.49 -12.90 -5.28
N ILE A 25 21.75 -13.26 -4.97
CA ILE A 25 22.19 -14.65 -4.78
C ILE A 25 21.47 -15.27 -3.58
N GLY A 26 21.36 -14.54 -2.47
CA GLY A 26 20.62 -15.01 -1.30
C GLY A 26 19.12 -15.18 -1.57
N ARG A 27 18.52 -14.41 -2.50
CA ARG A 27 17.10 -14.55 -2.86
C ARG A 27 16.84 -15.80 -3.69
N GLU A 28 17.69 -16.10 -4.66
CA GLU A 28 17.58 -17.32 -5.46
C GLU A 28 17.86 -18.57 -4.62
N GLY A 29 18.96 -18.57 -3.86
CA GLY A 29 19.31 -19.69 -2.98
C GLY A 29 18.29 -19.91 -1.86
N LEU A 30 17.65 -18.84 -1.36
CA LEU A 30 16.53 -18.99 -0.44
C LEU A 30 15.35 -19.70 -1.09
N MET A 31 15.01 -19.33 -2.32
CA MET A 31 13.87 -19.94 -3.00
C MET A 31 14.14 -21.41 -3.29
N GLU A 32 15.36 -21.78 -3.66
CA GLU A 32 15.79 -23.19 -3.77
C GLU A 32 15.60 -23.91 -2.43
N TRP A 33 16.13 -23.36 -1.34
CA TRP A 33 15.95 -23.93 0.00
C TRP A 33 14.48 -24.05 0.38
N LEU A 34 13.67 -23.02 0.11
CA LEU A 34 12.24 -23.00 0.44
C LEU A 34 11.49 -24.08 -0.33
N GLU A 35 11.77 -24.23 -1.62
CA GLU A 35 11.16 -25.22 -2.50
C GLU A 35 11.50 -26.66 -2.09
N GLU A 36 12.65 -26.87 -1.44
CA GLU A 36 13.04 -28.16 -0.88
C GLU A 36 12.22 -28.55 0.36
N GLN A 37 11.66 -27.58 1.09
CA GLN A 37 11.00 -27.83 2.37
C GLN A 37 9.73 -28.65 2.22
N VAL A 38 9.51 -29.60 3.15
CA VAL A 38 8.32 -30.47 3.17
C VAL A 38 7.03 -29.64 3.22
N TYR A 39 7.02 -28.52 3.96
CA TYR A 39 5.85 -27.64 4.07
C TYR A 39 5.52 -26.94 2.76
N TRP A 40 6.54 -26.51 2.02
CA TRP A 40 6.35 -25.93 0.70
C TRP A 40 5.76 -26.96 -0.26
N LYS A 41 6.42 -28.12 -0.39
CA LYS A 41 6.00 -29.22 -1.27
C LYS A 41 4.59 -29.73 -0.95
N ARG A 42 4.17 -29.67 0.32
CA ARG A 42 2.85 -30.13 0.77
C ARG A 42 1.68 -29.40 0.10
N ASN A 43 1.82 -28.09 -0.10
CA ASN A 43 0.73 -27.22 -0.56
C ASN A 43 1.15 -26.25 -1.68
N ASN A 44 2.30 -26.50 -2.34
CA ASN A 44 2.82 -25.67 -3.42
C ASN A 44 2.86 -24.17 -3.09
N GLY A 45 3.20 -23.85 -1.84
CA GLY A 45 3.31 -22.48 -1.34
C GLY A 45 1.99 -21.77 -1.01
N TRP A 46 0.82 -22.34 -1.30
CA TRP A 46 -0.49 -21.67 -1.09
C TRP A 46 -0.74 -21.21 0.36
N ASP A 47 -0.21 -21.95 1.33
CA ASP A 47 -0.35 -21.70 2.77
C ASP A 47 0.80 -20.88 3.39
N HIS A 48 1.67 -20.31 2.56
CA HIS A 48 2.78 -19.47 2.99
C HIS A 48 2.41 -17.98 2.87
N VAL A 49 2.92 -17.17 3.81
CA VAL A 49 2.74 -15.71 3.81
C VAL A 49 4.09 -15.05 3.60
N PHE A 50 4.16 -14.09 2.67
CA PHE A 50 5.37 -13.38 2.29
C PHE A 50 5.21 -11.87 2.50
N ILE A 51 6.10 -11.26 3.28
CA ILE A 51 6.15 -9.81 3.45
C ILE A 51 7.04 -9.21 2.37
N CYS A 52 6.43 -8.41 1.50
CA CYS A 52 6.98 -7.91 0.24
C CYS A 52 6.71 -6.40 0.10
N GLN A 53 7.08 -5.63 1.12
CA GLN A 53 6.76 -4.20 1.16
C GLN A 53 7.61 -3.36 0.18
N ASP A 54 8.85 -3.77 -0.08
CA ASP A 54 9.64 -3.17 -1.16
C ASP A 54 9.30 -3.90 -2.46
N PRO A 55 8.80 -3.21 -3.50
CA PRO A 55 8.50 -3.85 -4.77
C PRO A 55 9.70 -4.54 -5.42
N ASN A 56 10.92 -4.11 -5.10
CA ASN A 56 12.14 -4.73 -5.62
C ASN A 56 12.52 -6.03 -4.87
N ALA A 57 11.94 -6.29 -3.69
CA ALA A 57 12.23 -7.49 -2.89
C ALA A 57 11.81 -8.77 -3.63
N LEU A 58 10.73 -8.69 -4.42
CA LEU A 58 10.18 -9.80 -5.22
C LEU A 58 10.78 -9.90 -6.62
N TYR A 59 11.66 -8.98 -7.02
CA TYR A 59 12.24 -8.98 -8.35
C TYR A 59 12.95 -10.32 -8.61
N LYS A 60 12.68 -10.94 -9.76
CA LYS A 60 13.11 -12.29 -10.21
C LYS A 60 12.48 -13.50 -9.50
N VAL A 61 11.96 -13.36 -8.28
CA VAL A 61 11.40 -14.51 -7.52
C VAL A 61 9.88 -14.51 -7.40
N VAL A 62 9.21 -13.41 -7.79
CA VAL A 62 7.75 -13.24 -7.68
C VAL A 62 6.97 -14.42 -8.27
N ASP A 63 7.38 -14.94 -9.44
CA ASP A 63 6.66 -16.03 -10.11
C ASP A 63 6.76 -17.36 -9.36
N ARG A 64 7.79 -17.53 -8.52
CA ARG A 64 7.96 -18.71 -7.67
C ARG A 64 7.13 -18.61 -6.38
N VAL A 65 6.87 -17.40 -5.87
CA VAL A 65 6.11 -17.18 -4.61
C VAL A 65 4.66 -16.76 -4.82
N ARG A 66 4.22 -16.49 -6.05
CA ARG A 66 2.88 -15.94 -6.36
C ARG A 66 1.69 -16.75 -5.84
N ASN A 67 1.88 -18.05 -5.55
CA ASN A 67 0.84 -18.90 -4.96
C ASN A 67 0.56 -18.53 -3.50
N GLY A 68 1.57 -18.13 -2.73
CA GLY A 68 1.43 -17.75 -1.33
C GLY A 68 0.75 -16.38 -1.17
N VAL A 69 0.32 -16.05 0.05
CA VAL A 69 -0.27 -14.74 0.36
C VAL A 69 0.83 -13.69 0.38
N LEU A 70 0.76 -12.73 -0.54
CA LEU A 70 1.72 -11.63 -0.60
C LEU A 70 1.20 -10.45 0.22
N LEU A 71 2.04 -9.94 1.12
CA LEU A 71 1.81 -8.69 1.84
C LEU A 71 2.61 -7.58 1.14
N VAL A 72 1.95 -6.80 0.29
CA VAL A 72 2.59 -5.87 -0.65
C VAL A 72 2.20 -4.42 -0.38
N SER A 73 2.96 -3.45 -0.88
CA SER A 73 2.61 -2.02 -0.72
C SER A 73 1.52 -1.56 -1.70
N ASP A 74 1.52 -2.10 -2.90
CA ASP A 74 0.57 -1.87 -3.99
C ASP A 74 0.75 -2.97 -5.06
N PHE A 75 -0.07 -2.93 -6.12
CA PHE A 75 0.08 -3.84 -7.27
C PHE A 75 0.72 -3.18 -8.50
N GLY A 76 1.17 -1.92 -8.40
CA GLY A 76 1.63 -1.15 -9.55
C GLY A 76 2.86 -1.73 -10.26
N ARG A 77 3.63 -2.58 -9.57
CA ARG A 77 4.83 -3.25 -10.09
C ARG A 77 4.70 -4.78 -10.21
N LEU A 78 3.49 -5.30 -10.05
CA LEU A 78 3.20 -6.73 -10.13
C LEU A 78 2.37 -7.01 -11.39
N GLY A 79 2.67 -8.11 -12.07
CA GLY A 79 1.88 -8.59 -13.20
C GLY A 79 0.46 -8.97 -12.77
N ARG A 80 -0.49 -8.91 -13.70
CA ARG A 80 -1.91 -9.28 -13.44
C ARG A 80 -2.10 -10.71 -12.93
N ASN A 81 -1.14 -11.58 -13.21
CA ASN A 81 -1.12 -12.98 -12.81
C ASN A 81 -0.21 -13.27 -11.60
N GLN A 82 0.39 -12.24 -10.99
CA GLN A 82 1.32 -12.36 -9.87
C GLN A 82 0.68 -12.00 -8.53
N ALA A 83 -0.27 -11.07 -8.51
CA ALA A 83 -0.95 -10.66 -7.29
C ALA A 83 -2.38 -10.16 -7.54
N SER A 84 -3.24 -10.26 -6.53
CA SER A 84 -4.61 -9.72 -6.57
C SER A 84 -5.19 -9.47 -5.18
N LEU A 85 -6.12 -8.52 -5.05
CA LEU A 85 -6.89 -8.28 -3.80
C LEU A 85 -7.65 -9.51 -3.29
N VAL A 86 -7.90 -10.48 -4.17
CA VAL A 86 -8.64 -11.71 -3.82
C VAL A 86 -7.84 -12.54 -2.83
N LYS A 87 -6.52 -12.67 -3.04
CA LYS A 87 -5.61 -13.47 -2.21
C LYS A 87 -4.68 -12.65 -1.32
N ASP A 88 -4.22 -11.51 -1.83
CA ASP A 88 -3.11 -10.74 -1.26
C ASP A 88 -3.60 -9.59 -0.38
N VAL A 89 -2.70 -9.04 0.42
CA VAL A 89 -3.00 -7.99 1.41
C VAL A 89 -2.12 -6.78 1.16
N ILE A 90 -2.74 -5.61 1.10
CA ILE A 90 -2.03 -4.33 0.99
C ILE A 90 -1.60 -3.88 2.38
N LEU A 91 -0.31 -3.59 2.52
CA LEU A 91 0.30 -3.10 3.74
C LEU A 91 0.36 -1.56 3.74
N PRO A 92 -0.07 -0.91 4.83
CA PRO A 92 0.25 0.50 5.01
C PRO A 92 1.74 0.70 5.27
N TYR A 93 2.33 1.75 4.69
CA TYR A 93 3.66 2.18 5.12
C TYR A 93 3.61 2.75 6.54
N SER A 94 4.70 2.56 7.30
CA SER A 94 4.87 3.28 8.56
C SER A 94 4.96 4.78 8.28
N HIS A 95 4.19 5.58 9.01
CA HIS A 95 4.33 7.03 9.01
C HIS A 95 5.73 7.42 9.53
N ARG A 96 6.26 8.52 9.02
CA ARG A 96 7.64 9.00 9.27
C ARG A 96 7.67 10.30 10.06
N ILE A 97 6.50 10.84 10.36
CA ILE A 97 6.30 12.04 11.19
C ILE A 97 5.60 11.68 12.49
N ASN A 98 5.64 12.63 13.43
CA ASN A 98 4.97 12.48 14.72
C ASN A 98 3.45 12.56 14.53
N THR A 99 2.73 11.65 15.19
CA THR A 99 1.28 11.68 15.29
C THR A 99 0.80 12.99 15.90
N TYR A 100 -0.26 13.55 15.32
CA TYR A 100 -0.91 14.73 15.89
C TYR A 100 -1.71 14.34 17.14
N ASN A 101 -1.35 14.93 18.28
CA ASN A 101 -1.97 14.66 19.58
C ASN A 101 -3.06 15.67 19.96
N GLY A 102 -3.30 16.69 19.12
CA GLY A 102 -4.37 17.66 19.35
C GLY A 102 -5.76 17.10 18.99
N ASP A 103 -6.78 17.88 19.32
CA ASP A 103 -8.16 17.56 18.97
C ASP A 103 -8.52 17.94 17.53
N VAL A 104 -9.68 17.44 17.10
CA VAL A 104 -10.30 17.80 15.82
C VAL A 104 -10.57 19.31 15.82
N GLY A 105 -10.23 19.99 14.73
CA GLY A 105 -10.36 21.44 14.65
C GLY A 105 -9.68 22.06 13.43
N VAL A 106 -10.21 23.24 13.05
CA VAL A 106 -9.73 24.02 11.91
C VAL A 106 -9.02 25.32 12.30
N GLU A 107 -9.19 25.80 13.54
CA GLU A 107 -8.69 27.11 13.99
C GLU A 107 -7.17 27.24 13.86
N ASN A 108 -6.44 26.19 14.22
CA ASN A 108 -4.98 26.13 14.13
C ASN A 108 -4.48 25.69 12.73
N ARG A 109 -5.39 25.44 11.78
CA ARG A 109 -5.08 24.96 10.42
C ARG A 109 -5.27 26.07 9.39
N LYS A 110 -4.33 27.02 9.39
CA LYS A 110 -4.37 28.23 8.55
C LYS A 110 -4.14 27.95 7.07
N SER A 111 -3.38 26.92 6.72
CA SER A 111 -3.15 26.55 5.32
C SER A 111 -4.30 25.67 4.81
N LEU A 112 -4.72 25.92 3.57
CA LEU A 112 -5.72 25.11 2.89
C LEU A 112 -5.13 23.74 2.51
N LEU A 113 -4.04 23.74 1.75
CA LEU A 113 -3.48 22.53 1.13
C LEU A 113 -1.96 22.49 1.33
N PHE A 114 -1.46 21.33 1.77
CA PHE A 114 -0.03 21.09 1.94
C PHE A 114 0.49 19.93 1.10
N PHE A 115 1.67 20.12 0.52
CA PHE A 115 2.47 19.07 -0.09
C PHE A 115 3.95 19.31 0.18
N MET A 116 4.67 18.26 0.59
CA MET A 116 6.12 18.24 0.57
C MET A 116 6.62 16.90 0.06
N GLY A 117 7.44 16.95 -0.99
CA GLY A 117 7.94 15.74 -1.65
C GLY A 117 8.81 16.06 -2.85
N ASN A 118 9.48 15.04 -3.39
CA ASN A 118 10.26 15.23 -4.60
C ASN A 118 9.32 15.47 -5.80
N ARG A 119 9.45 16.65 -6.41
CA ARG A 119 8.74 17.10 -7.63
C ARG A 119 9.11 16.26 -8.84
N TYR A 120 10.42 16.04 -9.05
CA TYR A 120 10.92 15.33 -10.21
C TYR A 120 11.03 13.84 -9.88
N ARG A 121 10.10 13.06 -10.45
CA ARG A 121 10.05 11.61 -10.33
C ARG A 121 9.98 10.99 -11.72
N LYS A 122 10.43 9.75 -11.84
CA LYS A 122 10.34 8.98 -13.09
C LYS A 122 8.89 8.51 -13.28
N GLU A 123 8.57 8.06 -14.49
CA GLU A 123 7.31 7.35 -14.81
C GLU A 123 6.03 8.01 -14.25
N GLY A 124 5.28 7.31 -13.38
CA GLY A 124 4.00 7.73 -12.81
C GLY A 124 4.05 8.98 -11.92
N GLY A 125 5.25 9.51 -11.64
CA GLY A 125 5.41 10.76 -10.90
C GLY A 125 5.41 12.04 -11.73
N LYS A 126 5.28 11.97 -13.07
CA LYS A 126 5.28 13.14 -13.98
C LYS A 126 4.19 14.17 -13.64
N ILE A 127 3.04 13.72 -13.14
CA ILE A 127 1.93 14.58 -12.72
C ILE A 127 2.36 15.59 -11.64
N ARG A 128 3.36 15.24 -10.81
CA ARG A 128 3.83 16.13 -9.74
C ARG A 128 4.37 17.44 -10.30
N ASP A 129 5.09 17.41 -11.42
CA ASP A 129 5.60 18.65 -12.00
C ASP A 129 4.45 19.59 -12.40
N LEU A 130 3.41 19.05 -13.05
CA LEU A 130 2.20 19.80 -13.41
C LEU A 130 1.48 20.34 -12.18
N LEU A 131 1.34 19.53 -11.13
CA LEU A 131 0.73 19.96 -9.87
C LEU A 131 1.52 21.08 -9.19
N PHE A 132 2.87 21.05 -9.24
CA PHE A 132 3.68 22.17 -8.78
C PHE A 132 3.40 23.44 -9.59
N GLN A 133 3.38 23.34 -10.92
CA GLN A 133 3.13 24.50 -11.79
C GLN A 133 1.77 25.18 -11.50
N VAL A 134 0.73 24.40 -11.24
CA VAL A 134 -0.62 24.95 -11.02
C VAL A 134 -0.92 25.34 -9.57
N LEU A 135 -0.20 24.79 -8.58
CA LEU A 135 -0.46 25.04 -7.15
C LEU A 135 0.52 26.00 -6.47
N GLU A 136 1.73 26.20 -7.01
CA GLU A 136 2.78 26.99 -6.34
C GLU A 136 2.40 28.46 -6.12
N LYS A 137 1.54 29.01 -6.98
CA LYS A 137 1.07 30.41 -6.90
C LYS A 137 -0.28 30.57 -6.21
N GLU A 138 -0.89 29.47 -5.75
CA GLU A 138 -2.22 29.50 -5.15
C GLU A 138 -2.17 29.97 -3.69
N LYS A 139 -3.12 30.84 -3.32
CA LYS A 139 -3.19 31.38 -1.96
C LYS A 139 -3.59 30.29 -0.96
N ASP A 140 -2.92 30.29 0.20
CA ASP A 140 -3.08 29.35 1.32
C ASP A 140 -2.61 27.92 0.99
N VAL A 141 -1.91 27.73 -0.13
CA VAL A 141 -1.31 26.46 -0.53
C VAL A 141 0.18 26.47 -0.25
N THR A 142 0.70 25.38 0.31
CA THR A 142 2.13 25.16 0.49
C THR A 142 2.54 23.91 -0.26
N ILE A 143 3.25 24.08 -1.38
CA ILE A 143 3.84 22.98 -2.15
C ILE A 143 5.36 23.16 -2.20
N LYS A 144 6.12 22.19 -1.68
CA LYS A 144 7.58 22.32 -1.54
C LYS A 144 8.32 21.05 -1.95
N HIS A 145 9.54 21.22 -2.45
CA HIS A 145 10.48 20.12 -2.60
C HIS A 145 10.87 19.56 -1.23
N GLY A 146 10.83 18.24 -1.11
CA GLY A 146 11.24 17.51 0.10
C GLY A 146 12.46 16.63 -0.14
N ALA A 147 13.38 16.61 0.82
CA ALA A 147 14.54 15.72 0.88
C ALA A 147 14.39 14.67 2.00
N GLN A 148 15.21 13.62 2.00
CA GLN A 148 15.28 12.63 3.09
C GLN A 148 16.16 13.14 4.23
N SER A 149 15.80 14.28 4.83
CA SER A 149 16.52 14.89 5.97
C SER A 149 15.63 15.03 7.20
N ARG A 150 16.24 15.24 8.38
CA ARG A 150 15.50 15.44 9.62
C ARG A 150 14.74 16.76 9.62
N GLU A 151 15.32 17.77 9.00
CA GLU A 151 14.78 19.12 8.82
C GLU A 151 13.55 19.08 7.92
N SER A 152 13.65 18.35 6.80
CA SER A 152 12.54 18.09 5.87
C SER A 152 11.38 17.37 6.57
N ARG A 153 11.67 16.37 7.42
CA ARG A 153 10.65 15.69 8.23
C ARG A 153 9.96 16.63 9.21
N ARG A 154 10.71 17.47 9.94
CA ARG A 154 10.13 18.46 10.87
C ARG A 154 9.24 19.47 10.14
N ALA A 155 9.69 19.97 8.99
CA ALA A 155 8.91 20.88 8.15
C ALA A 155 7.63 20.21 7.64
N ALA A 156 7.70 18.94 7.24
CA ALA A 156 6.53 18.15 6.84
C ALA A 156 5.55 17.95 8.01
N THR A 157 6.03 17.56 9.20
CA THR A 157 5.19 17.46 10.41
C THR A 157 4.45 18.77 10.66
N GLN A 158 5.18 19.88 10.73
CA GLN A 158 4.58 21.19 11.00
C GLN A 158 3.56 21.58 9.94
N GLY A 159 3.89 21.38 8.66
CA GLY A 159 3.01 21.71 7.55
C GLY A 159 1.72 20.88 7.56
N MET A 160 1.79 19.58 7.83
CA MET A 160 0.61 18.72 7.91
C MET A 160 -0.26 19.04 9.14
N HIS A 161 0.35 19.43 10.27
CA HIS A 161 -0.37 19.78 11.50
C HIS A 161 -1.12 21.12 11.38
N THR A 162 -0.65 22.04 10.53
CA THR A 162 -1.26 23.37 10.32
C THR A 162 -2.06 23.52 9.03
N SER A 163 -2.31 22.41 8.32
CA SER A 163 -3.05 22.41 7.05
C SER A 163 -4.34 21.62 7.14
N LYS A 164 -5.39 22.07 6.45
CA LYS A 164 -6.68 21.36 6.40
C LYS A 164 -6.59 20.10 5.54
N PHE A 165 -5.97 20.23 4.38
CA PHE A 165 -5.83 19.19 3.37
C PHE A 165 -4.36 18.89 3.07
N CYS A 166 -4.07 17.64 2.73
CA CYS A 166 -2.74 17.19 2.34
C CYS A 166 -2.81 16.51 0.97
N LEU A 167 -2.11 17.07 -0.01
CA LEU A 167 -2.09 16.55 -1.37
C LEU A 167 -1.34 15.22 -1.40
N HIS A 168 -1.95 14.22 -2.05
CA HIS A 168 -1.36 12.92 -2.27
C HIS A 168 -1.53 12.51 -3.74
N PRO A 169 -0.64 13.00 -4.62
CA PRO A 169 -0.61 12.52 -5.98
C PRO A 169 0.05 11.15 -6.05
N ALA A 170 -0.50 10.28 -6.89
CA ALA A 170 0.14 9.04 -7.29
C ALA A 170 1.60 9.30 -7.69
N GLY A 171 2.45 8.32 -7.43
CA GLY A 171 3.85 8.33 -7.86
C GLY A 171 4.34 6.90 -7.97
N ASP A 172 5.66 6.70 -7.92
CA ASP A 172 6.30 5.40 -8.14
C ASP A 172 5.78 4.26 -7.23
N THR A 173 5.19 4.61 -6.09
CA THR A 173 4.32 3.76 -5.26
C THR A 173 3.07 4.58 -4.88
N PRO A 174 1.86 4.24 -5.37
CA PRO A 174 0.64 5.02 -5.13
C PRO A 174 0.29 5.18 -3.65
N SER A 175 0.62 4.20 -2.80
CA SER A 175 0.34 4.19 -1.36
C SER A 175 1.50 4.73 -0.50
N ALA A 176 2.42 5.53 -1.03
CA ALA A 176 3.61 5.99 -0.29
C ALA A 176 3.33 6.59 1.10
N CYS A 177 4.33 6.54 2.01
CA CYS A 177 4.28 6.99 3.42
C CYS A 177 3.48 8.28 3.69
N ARG A 178 3.46 9.23 2.75
CA ARG A 178 2.81 10.53 2.90
C ARG A 178 1.30 10.44 3.12
N LEU A 179 0.63 9.44 2.54
CA LEU A 179 -0.79 9.21 2.80
C LEU A 179 -1.02 8.94 4.28
N PHE A 180 -0.21 8.05 4.86
CA PHE A 180 -0.30 7.70 6.27
C PHE A 180 0.19 8.82 7.19
N ASP A 181 1.21 9.58 6.78
CA ASP A 181 1.65 10.81 7.46
C ASP A 181 0.47 11.81 7.60
N ALA A 182 -0.30 12.02 6.53
CA ALA A 182 -1.47 12.88 6.54
C ALA A 182 -2.58 12.36 7.47
N ILE A 183 -2.83 11.04 7.44
CA ILE A 183 -3.84 10.40 8.30
C ILE A 183 -3.51 10.58 9.79
N VAL A 184 -2.29 10.25 10.21
CA VAL A 184 -1.87 10.41 11.62
C VAL A 184 -1.76 11.88 12.05
N SER A 185 -1.76 12.80 11.09
CA SER A 185 -1.76 14.25 11.32
C SER A 185 -3.15 14.87 11.36
N LEU A 186 -4.22 14.09 11.16
CA LEU A 186 -5.59 14.60 10.92
C LEU A 186 -5.66 15.66 9.81
N CYS A 187 -4.75 15.57 8.84
CA CYS A 187 -4.73 16.38 7.64
C CYS A 187 -5.45 15.60 6.53
N ILE A 188 -6.55 16.13 5.99
CA ILE A 188 -7.44 15.36 5.11
C ILE A 188 -6.70 15.04 3.80
N PRO A 189 -6.45 13.76 3.47
CA PRO A 189 -5.78 13.41 2.23
C PRO A 189 -6.62 13.82 1.01
N VAL A 190 -5.98 14.47 0.05
CA VAL A 190 -6.51 14.73 -1.28
C VAL A 190 -5.78 13.80 -2.24
N ILE A 191 -6.37 12.63 -2.46
CA ILE A 191 -5.81 11.56 -3.27
C ILE A 191 -6.05 11.88 -4.73
N VAL A 192 -4.97 12.15 -5.46
CA VAL A 192 -4.98 12.35 -6.92
C VAL A 192 -4.46 11.08 -7.56
N SER A 193 -5.38 10.21 -7.99
CA SER A 193 -5.07 8.94 -8.65
C SER A 193 -6.27 8.40 -9.41
N ASP A 194 -6.03 7.77 -10.55
CA ASP A 194 -7.06 7.07 -11.33
C ASP A 194 -7.20 5.59 -10.92
N TYR A 195 -6.14 5.05 -10.32
CA TYR A 195 -6.06 3.70 -9.80
C TYR A 195 -5.21 3.74 -8.53
N ILE A 196 -5.80 3.43 -7.39
CA ILE A 196 -5.07 3.28 -6.13
C ILE A 196 -5.78 2.22 -5.31
N GLU A 197 -5.04 1.22 -4.89
CA GLU A 197 -5.50 0.25 -3.93
C GLU A 197 -5.05 0.67 -2.53
N LEU A 198 -5.95 0.55 -1.56
CA LEU A 198 -5.74 1.06 -0.21
C LEU A 198 -5.77 -0.08 0.81
N PRO A 199 -4.98 0.01 1.89
CA PRO A 199 -5.02 -1.00 2.94
C PRO A 199 -6.36 -0.95 3.69
N PHE A 200 -6.91 -2.12 3.96
CA PHE A 200 -8.06 -2.31 4.86
C PHE A 200 -9.39 -1.69 4.37
N GLU A 201 -9.64 -1.67 3.07
CA GLU A 201 -10.86 -1.10 2.47
C GLU A 201 -12.17 -1.79 2.89
N ASP A 202 -12.12 -3.01 3.43
CA ASP A 202 -13.29 -3.71 3.98
C ASP A 202 -13.72 -3.19 5.38
N VAL A 203 -12.84 -2.47 6.07
CA VAL A 203 -13.13 -1.87 7.39
C VAL A 203 -13.03 -0.34 7.39
N ILE A 204 -12.28 0.25 6.46
CA ILE A 204 -12.12 1.70 6.30
C ILE A 204 -12.79 2.15 5.01
N ASN A 205 -13.88 2.90 5.13
CA ASN A 205 -14.44 3.62 3.99
C ASN A 205 -13.63 4.90 3.74
N TYR A 206 -12.72 4.85 2.77
CA TYR A 206 -11.84 5.98 2.47
C TYR A 206 -12.57 7.26 2.03
N ARG A 207 -13.80 7.16 1.51
CA ARG A 207 -14.63 8.34 1.17
C ARG A 207 -15.03 9.17 2.40
N ASN A 208 -14.92 8.58 3.59
CA ASN A 208 -15.19 9.26 4.86
C ASN A 208 -13.96 9.92 5.47
N ILE A 209 -12.76 9.70 4.91
CA ILE A 209 -11.51 10.24 5.44
C ILE A 209 -10.66 11.00 4.42
N ALA A 210 -10.96 10.88 3.12
CA ALA A 210 -10.19 11.48 2.04
C ALA A 210 -11.09 12.06 0.93
N VAL A 211 -10.53 12.99 0.17
CA VAL A 211 -11.09 13.52 -1.08
C VAL A 211 -10.37 12.85 -2.26
N PHE A 212 -11.13 12.33 -3.22
CA PHE A 212 -10.58 11.69 -4.42
C PHE A 212 -10.78 12.60 -5.63
N VAL A 213 -9.73 12.73 -6.45
CA VAL A 213 -9.75 13.50 -7.69
C VAL A 213 -8.96 12.73 -8.75
N ASP A 214 -9.47 12.63 -9.97
CA ASP A 214 -8.73 12.06 -11.09
C ASP A 214 -7.55 12.96 -11.52
N THR A 215 -6.57 12.35 -12.17
CA THR A 215 -5.33 13.03 -12.60
C THR A 215 -5.61 14.22 -13.51
N ASP A 216 -6.43 14.03 -14.53
CA ASP A 216 -6.69 15.02 -15.58
C ASP A 216 -7.42 16.25 -15.04
N THR A 217 -8.31 16.05 -14.08
CA THR A 217 -9.05 17.13 -13.44
C THR A 217 -8.21 17.85 -12.38
N ALA A 218 -7.36 17.13 -11.66
CA ALA A 218 -6.49 17.71 -10.63
C ALA A 218 -5.47 18.72 -11.19
N VAL A 219 -5.01 18.53 -12.44
CA VAL A 219 -4.04 19.43 -13.10
C VAL A 219 -4.69 20.65 -13.77
N LYS A 220 -6.03 20.77 -13.78
CA LYS A 220 -6.72 21.96 -14.31
C LYS A 220 -6.46 23.16 -13.39
N PRO A 221 -5.90 24.29 -13.89
CA PRO A 221 -5.61 25.45 -13.07
C PRO A 221 -6.80 25.91 -12.23
N GLY A 222 -6.57 26.15 -10.94
CA GLY A 222 -7.59 26.61 -9.98
C GLY A 222 -8.65 25.59 -9.57
N TYR A 223 -8.77 24.43 -10.23
CA TYR A 223 -9.83 23.45 -9.94
C TYR A 223 -9.72 22.89 -8.51
N LEU A 224 -8.55 22.35 -8.14
CA LEU A 224 -8.34 21.74 -6.82
C LEU A 224 -8.62 22.74 -5.70
N VAL A 225 -8.03 23.94 -5.77
CA VAL A 225 -8.18 24.95 -4.73
C VAL A 225 -9.63 25.42 -4.61
N LYS A 226 -10.32 25.67 -5.74
CA LYS A 226 -11.73 26.05 -5.75
C LYS A 226 -12.61 24.96 -5.15
N SER A 227 -12.34 23.69 -5.46
CA SER A 227 -13.08 22.54 -4.93
C SER A 227 -12.86 22.38 -3.42
N LEU A 228 -11.61 22.46 -2.96
CA LEU A 228 -11.28 22.32 -1.53
C LEU A 228 -11.84 23.48 -0.69
N ARG A 229 -11.88 24.71 -1.23
CA ARG A 229 -12.51 25.86 -0.55
C ARG A 229 -14.03 25.75 -0.40
N ARG A 230 -14.68 24.92 -1.22
CA ARG A 230 -16.13 24.67 -1.12
C ARG A 230 -16.48 23.63 -0.06
N VAL A 231 -15.50 22.89 0.47
CA VAL A 231 -15.74 21.95 1.56
C VAL A 231 -16.03 22.75 2.83
N SER A 232 -17.22 22.54 3.40
CA SER A 232 -17.64 23.23 4.62
C SER A 232 -16.77 22.84 5.82
N THR A 233 -16.70 23.72 6.83
CA THR A 233 -16.03 23.43 8.09
C THR A 233 -16.59 22.17 8.75
N ASP A 234 -17.91 22.00 8.78
CA ASP A 234 -18.55 20.81 9.36
C ASP A 234 -18.07 19.54 8.67
N ARG A 235 -17.98 19.55 7.33
CA ARG A 235 -17.48 18.41 6.59
C ARG A 235 -16.00 18.12 6.87
N ILE A 236 -15.18 19.17 7.04
CA ILE A 236 -13.78 19.02 7.46
C ILE A 236 -13.69 18.37 8.84
N LEU A 237 -14.53 18.79 9.79
CA LEU A 237 -14.57 18.23 11.14
C LEU A 237 -15.04 16.77 11.13
N GLU A 238 -15.99 16.41 10.27
CA GLU A 238 -16.40 15.01 10.04
C GLU A 238 -15.23 14.16 9.55
N PHE A 239 -14.53 14.59 8.50
CA PHE A 239 -13.34 13.90 8.01
C PHE A 239 -12.30 13.70 9.11
N GLN A 240 -12.01 14.75 9.90
CA GLN A 240 -11.04 14.67 11.00
C GLN A 240 -11.47 13.74 12.14
N LYS A 241 -12.76 13.69 12.47
CA LYS A 241 -13.31 12.72 13.45
C LYS A 241 -13.10 11.29 12.96
N GLU A 242 -13.39 11.01 11.70
CA GLU A 242 -13.18 9.68 11.11
C GLU A 242 -11.69 9.33 11.04
N LEU A 243 -10.83 10.28 10.63
CA LEU A 243 -9.37 10.12 10.67
C LEU A 243 -8.88 9.74 12.08
N LYS A 244 -9.38 10.41 13.12
CA LYS A 244 -9.02 10.12 14.52
C LYS A 244 -9.44 8.71 14.95
N LYS A 245 -10.54 8.17 14.43
CA LYS A 245 -10.99 6.79 14.69
C LYS A 245 -10.10 5.77 13.99
N VAL A 246 -9.76 6.00 12.72
CA VAL A 246 -9.04 5.03 11.90
C VAL A 246 -7.52 5.09 12.05
N LYS A 247 -6.94 6.18 12.60
CA LYS A 247 -5.48 6.35 12.69
C LYS A 247 -4.77 5.15 13.33
N ARG A 248 -5.41 4.47 14.28
CA ARG A 248 -4.87 3.27 14.96
C ARG A 248 -4.49 2.16 13.99
N TYR A 249 -5.19 2.03 12.86
CA TYR A 249 -4.91 1.02 11.83
C TYR A 249 -3.59 1.30 11.10
N PHE A 250 -3.01 2.49 11.27
CA PHE A 250 -1.75 2.92 10.65
C PHE A 250 -0.63 3.14 11.68
N GLU A 251 -0.87 2.80 12.94
CA GLU A 251 0.11 2.82 14.04
C GLU A 251 0.58 1.39 14.35
N TYR A 252 1.78 1.04 13.88
CA TYR A 252 2.36 -0.31 14.06
C TYR A 252 2.64 -0.67 15.53
N GLU A 253 2.84 0.32 16.38
CA GLU A 253 3.09 0.15 17.82
C GLU A 253 1.80 -0.13 18.61
N ASN A 254 0.64 0.10 17.99
CA ASN A 254 -0.65 -0.14 18.65
C ASN A 254 -1.00 -1.64 18.61
N PRO A 255 -1.18 -2.32 19.76
CA PRO A 255 -1.50 -3.75 19.81
C PRO A 255 -2.82 -4.13 19.10
N ASN A 256 -3.76 -3.19 19.03
CA ASN A 256 -5.04 -3.33 18.32
C ASN A 256 -5.07 -2.55 17.00
N GLY A 257 -3.88 -2.18 16.49
CA GLY A 257 -3.70 -1.37 15.29
C GLY A 257 -3.27 -2.21 14.08
N THR A 258 -2.25 -1.72 13.38
CA THR A 258 -1.87 -2.21 12.05
C THR A 258 -1.60 -3.71 12.00
N VAL A 259 -0.77 -4.23 12.90
CA VAL A 259 -0.33 -5.64 12.84
C VAL A 259 -1.51 -6.60 13.03
N LYS A 260 -2.39 -6.31 13.98
CA LYS A 260 -3.60 -7.11 14.22
C LYS A 260 -4.51 -7.12 13.01
N GLU A 261 -4.68 -5.97 12.36
CA GLU A 261 -5.52 -5.85 11.18
C GLU A 261 -4.94 -6.58 9.96
N ILE A 262 -3.62 -6.55 9.76
CA ILE A 262 -2.93 -7.36 8.75
C ILE A 262 -3.25 -8.85 8.96
N TRP A 263 -3.11 -9.36 10.18
CA TRP A 263 -3.39 -10.77 10.46
C TRP A 263 -4.87 -11.13 10.34
N ARG A 264 -5.78 -10.20 10.65
CA ARG A 264 -7.21 -10.37 10.38
C ARG A 264 -7.48 -10.52 8.88
N GLN A 265 -6.87 -9.68 8.04
CA GLN A 265 -6.96 -9.78 6.58
C GLN A 265 -6.43 -11.12 6.07
N VAL A 266 -5.23 -11.52 6.48
CA VAL A 266 -4.64 -12.81 6.08
C VAL A 266 -5.57 -13.97 6.48
N SER A 267 -6.11 -13.92 7.70
CA SER A 267 -7.04 -14.95 8.21
C SER A 267 -8.33 -15.01 7.40
N SER A 268 -8.85 -13.88 6.92
CA SER A 268 -10.06 -13.85 6.08
C SER A 268 -9.86 -14.50 4.72
N LYS A 269 -8.61 -14.65 4.25
CA LYS A 269 -8.26 -15.32 2.99
C LYS A 269 -8.13 -16.85 3.12
N LEU A 270 -8.11 -17.40 4.34
CA LEU A 270 -7.91 -18.85 4.55
C LEU A 270 -8.90 -19.76 3.81
N PRO A 271 -10.21 -19.45 3.69
CA PRO A 271 -11.12 -20.28 2.90
C PRO A 271 -10.73 -20.38 1.42
N LEU A 272 -10.31 -19.27 0.81
CA LEU A 272 -9.82 -19.24 -0.56
C LEU A 272 -8.53 -20.04 -0.70
N ILE A 273 -7.57 -19.86 0.22
CA ILE A 273 -6.30 -20.59 0.21
C ILE A 273 -6.54 -22.10 0.28
N LYS A 274 -7.44 -22.56 1.15
CA LYS A 274 -7.84 -23.98 1.23
C LYS A 274 -8.46 -24.48 -0.07
N LEU A 275 -9.36 -23.68 -0.67
CA LEU A 275 -9.97 -24.02 -1.96
C LEU A 275 -8.90 -24.19 -3.05
N MET A 276 -7.99 -23.23 -3.17
CA MET A 276 -6.94 -23.26 -4.18
C MET A 276 -5.95 -24.40 -3.96
N THR A 277 -5.56 -24.65 -2.71
CA THR A 277 -4.71 -25.79 -2.33
C THR A 277 -5.35 -27.13 -2.76
N ASN A 278 -6.65 -27.32 -2.51
CA ASN A 278 -7.35 -28.54 -2.87
C ASN A 278 -7.52 -28.69 -4.39
N ARG A 279 -7.70 -27.59 -5.12
CA ARG A 279 -7.73 -27.59 -6.59
C ARG A 279 -6.38 -27.99 -7.16
N ASP A 280 -5.30 -27.35 -6.72
CA ASP A 280 -3.93 -27.58 -7.18
C ASP A 280 -3.53 -29.06 -7.06
N LYS A 281 -3.87 -29.71 -5.93
CA LYS A 281 -3.61 -31.14 -5.69
C LYS A 281 -4.37 -32.10 -6.62
N ARG A 282 -5.50 -31.68 -7.17
CA ARG A 282 -6.35 -32.51 -8.04
C ARG A 282 -6.07 -32.27 -9.52
N LEU A 283 -5.67 -31.06 -9.88
CA LEU A 283 -5.46 -30.68 -11.27
C LEU A 283 -4.18 -31.32 -11.81
N VAL A 284 -4.35 -32.13 -12.86
CA VAL A 284 -3.25 -32.69 -13.64
C VAL A 284 -2.80 -31.63 -14.65
N VAL A 285 -1.49 -31.36 -14.75
CA VAL A 285 -0.96 -30.48 -15.80
C VAL A 285 -1.34 -31.06 -17.15
N ARG A 286 -2.05 -30.29 -17.97
CA ARG A 286 -2.24 -30.60 -19.39
C ARG A 286 -1.36 -29.63 -20.18
N GLU A 287 -0.58 -30.15 -21.12
CA GLU A 287 0.10 -29.32 -22.12
C GLU A 287 -0.97 -28.73 -23.05
N LEU A 288 -1.60 -27.64 -22.61
CA LEU A 288 -2.57 -26.90 -23.41
C LEU A 288 -1.86 -25.73 -24.09
N ALA A 289 -2.08 -25.60 -25.41
CA ALA A 289 -1.53 -24.52 -26.21
C ALA A 289 -2.12 -23.14 -25.84
N GLU A 290 -3.23 -23.10 -25.12
CA GLU A 290 -3.91 -21.89 -24.65
C GLU A 290 -4.28 -22.01 -23.15
N PRO A 291 -4.28 -20.89 -22.40
CA PRO A 291 -4.64 -20.89 -20.98
C PRO A 291 -6.10 -21.31 -20.77
N ASP A 292 -6.30 -22.37 -19.98
CA ASP A 292 -7.63 -22.91 -19.66
C ASP A 292 -8.40 -21.91 -18.80
N CYS A 293 -9.33 -21.21 -19.46
CA CYS A 293 -10.08 -20.11 -18.91
C CYS A 293 -11.36 -20.64 -18.24
N SER A 294 -11.37 -20.69 -16.90
CA SER A 294 -12.64 -20.77 -16.17
C SER A 294 -12.71 -19.95 -14.88
N CYS A 295 -11.60 -19.40 -14.38
CA CYS A 295 -11.60 -18.45 -13.26
C CYS A 295 -10.20 -17.87 -13.08
N LEU A 296 -10.08 -16.69 -12.48
CA LEU A 296 -8.88 -15.88 -12.18
C LEU A 296 -7.68 -16.57 -11.48
N CYS A 297 -7.58 -17.91 -11.48
CA CYS A 297 -6.62 -18.69 -10.70
C CYS A 297 -6.06 -19.95 -11.39
N SER A 298 -6.27 -20.19 -12.69
CA SER A 298 -5.63 -21.30 -13.42
C SER A 298 -4.37 -20.83 -14.14
N ASN A 299 -3.34 -20.42 -13.40
CA ASN A 299 -1.99 -20.56 -13.93
C ASN A 299 -1.60 -22.04 -13.87
N GLN A 300 -0.67 -22.45 -14.74
CA GLN A 300 -0.20 -23.80 -15.04
C GLN A 300 0.46 -24.56 -13.86
N SER A 301 -0.06 -24.48 -12.64
CA SER A 301 0.53 -25.07 -11.42
C SER A 301 0.03 -26.49 -11.12
N GLY A 302 -0.14 -27.35 -12.12
CA GLY A 302 -0.40 -28.76 -11.84
C GLY A 302 0.87 -29.52 -11.44
N VAL A 303 0.70 -30.75 -10.95
CA VAL A 303 1.81 -31.69 -10.69
C VAL A 303 2.15 -32.45 -11.98
N HIS A 304 3.44 -32.54 -12.34
CA HIS A 304 3.91 -33.46 -13.39
C HIS A 304 3.69 -34.91 -12.93
N ALA A 305 2.80 -35.63 -13.60
CA ALA A 305 2.68 -37.07 -13.43
C ALA A 305 3.80 -37.75 -14.23
N ILE A 306 4.72 -38.42 -13.54
CA ILE A 306 5.60 -39.41 -14.16
C ILE A 306 4.87 -40.75 -14.04
N LEU A 307 4.60 -41.40 -15.18
CA LEU A 307 4.06 -42.76 -15.25
C LEU A 307 5.08 -43.79 -14.79
#